data_AF-A0A7Z7FS34-F1
#
_entry.id   AF-A0A7Z7FS34-F1
#
_cell.length_a   1.000
_cell.length_b   1.000
_cell.length_c   1.000
_cell.angle_alpha   90.00
_cell.angle_beta   90.00
_cell.angle_gamma   90.00
#
_symmetry.space_group_name_H-M   'P 1'
#
loop_
_entity.id
_entity.type
_entity.pdbx_description
1 polymer ?
#
loop_
_entity_poly.entity_id
_entity_poly.type
_entity_poly.pdbx_seq_one_letter_code
_entity_poly.pdbx_strand_id
1 'polypeptide(L)'
;MNRFFSDRHGYRGPEPEISVREDAPDFLRFQVASIARNCELSPRAIRAIVCDILLEVPDPSNWSEYPNIWDEVLSLLSTCEWYKVYDIAEALWRSFEYRPDQQERFENDLNRVFREKGIGWELRNPDGIVFRGDQTFAVATEQAVDAFAQTGRYTAAGEIREALKDISRRPEPDRTGAIQHSMAALECVARDLTNSPNLNLGQIINGLSLTPPLGDAVHKLWGYASQKGRHVQEGHDASAAEAELVVSVACSLAVFLLRRD
;
A
#
# COMPACT_ATOMS: atom_id res chain seq x y z
N MET A 1 -7.48 23.37 0.73
CA MET A 1 -8.36 24.07 1.71
C MET A 1 -9.16 23.00 2.45
N ASN A 2 -8.97 22.82 3.76
CA ASN A 2 -9.62 21.74 4.52
C ASN A 2 -11.14 21.93 4.52
N ARG A 3 -11.86 21.07 3.78
CA ARG A 3 -13.29 21.23 3.50
C ARG A 3 -14.18 20.80 4.66
N PHE A 4 -13.80 19.76 5.38
CA PHE A 4 -14.64 19.15 6.40
C PHE A 4 -14.43 19.77 7.78
N PHE A 5 -15.50 19.79 8.57
CA PHE A 5 -15.45 20.25 9.96
C PHE A 5 -14.36 19.50 10.74
N SER A 6 -14.32 18.17 10.61
CA SER A 6 -13.31 17.31 11.23
C SER A 6 -11.88 17.73 10.87
N ASP A 7 -11.60 17.93 9.58
CA ASP A 7 -10.27 18.33 9.09
C ASP A 7 -9.86 19.74 9.53
N ARG A 8 -10.82 20.67 9.65
CA ARG A 8 -10.55 22.04 10.12
C ARG A 8 -10.26 22.10 11.62
N HIS A 9 -10.78 21.15 12.38
CA HIS A 9 -10.69 21.13 13.84
C HIS A 9 -9.82 19.98 14.39
N GLY A 10 -9.18 19.20 13.51
CA GLY A 10 -8.29 18.10 13.90
C GLY A 10 -9.01 16.91 14.53
N TYR A 11 -10.32 16.78 14.34
CA TYR A 11 -11.05 15.60 14.83
C TYR A 11 -10.77 14.43 13.91
N ARG A 12 -9.89 13.53 14.35
CA ARG A 12 -9.68 12.21 13.74
C ARG A 12 -9.92 11.16 14.81
N GLY A 13 -10.83 10.23 14.54
CA GLY A 13 -10.91 8.99 15.32
C GLY A 13 -9.66 8.14 15.08
N PRO A 14 -9.41 7.10 15.90
CA PRO A 14 -8.39 6.11 15.55
C PRO A 14 -8.73 5.53 14.16
N GLU A 15 -7.72 5.40 13.29
CA GLU A 15 -7.93 4.71 12.01
C GLU A 15 -8.37 3.27 12.32
N PRO A 16 -9.51 2.79 11.77
CA PRO A 16 -9.93 1.43 11.97
C PRO A 16 -8.90 0.45 11.39
N GLU A 17 -8.79 -0.72 12.00
CA GLU A 17 -8.00 -1.82 11.45
C GLU A 17 -8.44 -2.13 10.01
N ILE A 18 -7.48 -2.52 9.18
CA ILE A 18 -7.76 -2.92 7.80
C ILE A 18 -8.59 -4.21 7.83
N SER A 19 -9.83 -4.12 7.38
CA SER A 19 -10.81 -5.21 7.37
C SER A 19 -11.23 -5.63 5.97
N VAL A 20 -10.99 -4.78 4.96
CA VAL A 20 -11.36 -5.05 3.57
C VAL A 20 -10.12 -4.96 2.68
N ARG A 21 -9.76 -6.09 2.05
CA ARG A 21 -8.64 -6.15 1.09
C ARG A 21 -9.10 -6.58 -0.31
N GLU A 22 -9.94 -7.61 -0.42
CA GLU A 22 -10.37 -8.17 -1.71
C GLU A 22 -11.89 -8.08 -1.85
N ASP A 23 -12.43 -6.88 -1.62
CA ASP A 23 -13.84 -6.58 -1.79
C ASP A 23 -14.03 -5.08 -2.05
N ALA A 24 -15.19 -4.73 -2.57
CA ALA A 24 -15.66 -3.37 -2.75
C ALA A 24 -17.09 -3.29 -2.18
N PRO A 25 -17.24 -2.94 -0.89
CA PRO A 25 -18.56 -2.82 -0.29
C PRO A 25 -19.40 -1.70 -0.94
N ASP A 26 -20.72 -1.75 -0.77
CA ASP A 26 -21.66 -0.81 -1.40
C ASP A 26 -21.31 0.66 -1.19
N PHE A 27 -20.81 1.01 0.00
CA PHE A 27 -20.40 2.38 0.27
C PHE A 27 -19.24 2.81 -0.63
N LEU A 28 -18.27 1.93 -0.91
CA LEU A 28 -17.12 2.24 -1.76
C LEU A 28 -17.57 2.40 -3.20
N ARG A 29 -18.40 1.46 -3.68
CA ARG A 29 -19.02 1.49 -5.02
C ARG A 29 -19.72 2.81 -5.29
N PHE A 30 -20.56 3.27 -4.34
CA PHE A 30 -21.21 4.57 -4.43
C PHE A 30 -20.23 5.75 -4.37
N GLN A 31 -19.26 5.70 -3.45
CA GLN A 31 -18.35 6.82 -3.20
C GLN A 31 -17.41 7.09 -4.38
N VAL A 32 -16.99 6.07 -5.14
CA VAL A 32 -16.16 6.26 -6.35
C VAL A 32 -16.85 7.21 -7.34
N ALA A 33 -18.13 6.97 -7.67
CA ALA A 33 -18.89 7.86 -8.55
C ALA A 33 -19.18 9.22 -7.89
N SER A 34 -19.54 9.22 -6.60
CA SER A 34 -19.86 10.44 -5.84
C SER A 34 -18.67 11.41 -5.79
N ILE A 35 -17.46 10.89 -5.53
CA ILE A 35 -16.22 11.68 -5.49
C ILE A 35 -15.89 12.25 -6.88
N ALA A 36 -15.99 11.44 -7.95
CA ALA A 36 -15.81 11.90 -9.32
C ALA A 36 -16.75 13.08 -9.66
N ARG A 37 -18.03 12.95 -9.31
CA ARG A 37 -19.02 14.02 -9.48
C ARG A 37 -18.67 15.27 -8.68
N ASN A 38 -18.25 15.11 -7.42
CA ASN A 38 -17.83 16.22 -6.56
C ASN A 38 -16.52 16.88 -7.04
N CYS A 39 -15.74 16.18 -7.87
CA CYS A 39 -14.58 16.68 -8.60
C CYS A 39 -14.96 17.19 -10.01
N GLU A 40 -16.24 17.52 -10.23
CA GLU A 40 -16.74 18.22 -11.42
C GLU A 40 -16.78 17.36 -12.71
N LEU A 41 -16.80 16.03 -12.60
CA LEU A 41 -17.21 15.18 -13.72
C LEU A 41 -18.73 15.09 -13.83
N SER A 42 -19.26 15.21 -15.06
CA SER A 42 -20.69 14.98 -15.32
C SER A 42 -21.02 13.48 -15.26
N PRO A 43 -22.26 13.10 -14.89
CA PRO A 43 -22.71 11.71 -14.99
C PRO A 43 -22.44 11.09 -16.36
N ARG A 44 -22.59 11.83 -17.45
CA ARG A 44 -22.25 11.35 -18.80
C ARG A 44 -20.77 10.99 -18.98
N ALA A 45 -19.85 11.80 -18.43
CA ALA A 45 -18.42 11.51 -18.49
C ALA A 45 -18.06 10.30 -17.61
N ILE A 46 -18.67 10.21 -16.42
CA ILE A 46 -18.50 9.06 -15.51
C ILE A 46 -19.02 7.79 -16.18
N ARG A 47 -20.21 7.82 -16.80
CA ARG A 47 -20.78 6.68 -17.54
C ARG A 47 -19.87 6.20 -18.64
N ALA A 48 -19.29 7.12 -19.44
CA ALA A 48 -18.37 6.73 -20.51
C ALA A 48 -17.19 5.92 -19.95
N ILE A 49 -16.55 6.39 -18.88
CA ILE A 49 -15.44 5.68 -18.23
C ILE A 49 -15.89 4.34 -17.64
N VAL A 50 -17.03 4.30 -16.95
CA VAL A 50 -17.57 3.06 -16.34
C VAL A 50 -17.87 2.02 -17.43
N CYS A 51 -18.59 2.41 -18.49
CA CYS A 51 -18.91 1.56 -19.62
C CYS A 51 -17.64 1.04 -20.31
N ASP A 52 -16.65 1.89 -20.55
CA ASP A 52 -15.38 1.50 -21.18
C ASP A 52 -14.62 0.45 -20.35
N ILE A 53 -14.57 0.59 -19.02
CA ILE A 53 -13.89 -0.38 -18.13
C ILE A 53 -14.66 -1.70 -18.01
N LEU A 54 -15.99 -1.63 -18.01
CA LEU A 54 -16.86 -2.80 -17.89
C LEU A 54 -17.15 -3.48 -19.23
N LEU A 55 -16.76 -2.86 -20.35
CA LEU A 55 -17.07 -3.31 -21.71
C LEU A 55 -18.58 -3.37 -21.98
N GLU A 56 -19.32 -2.43 -21.39
CA GLU A 56 -20.78 -2.32 -21.49
C GLU A 56 -21.20 -1.22 -22.46
N VAL A 57 -22.34 -1.41 -23.13
CA VAL A 57 -22.93 -0.37 -23.99
C VAL A 57 -23.86 0.50 -23.14
N PRO A 58 -23.72 1.84 -23.14
CA PRO A 58 -24.62 2.70 -22.38
C PRO A 58 -26.05 2.59 -22.92
N ASP A 59 -27.04 2.57 -22.01
CA ASP A 59 -28.46 2.51 -22.40
C ASP A 59 -28.85 3.82 -23.13
N PRO A 60 -29.21 3.76 -24.43
CA PRO A 60 -29.59 4.95 -25.18
C PRO A 60 -30.87 5.62 -24.66
N SER A 61 -31.69 4.90 -23.89
CA SER A 61 -32.91 5.40 -23.24
C SER A 61 -32.60 6.29 -22.04
N ASN A 62 -31.42 6.15 -21.45
CA ASN A 62 -30.94 6.96 -20.34
C ASN A 62 -30.20 8.20 -20.86
N TRP A 63 -30.96 9.21 -21.28
CA TRP A 63 -30.40 10.42 -21.90
C TRP A 63 -30.26 11.62 -20.96
N SER A 64 -31.03 11.69 -19.87
CA SER A 64 -30.92 12.77 -18.88
C SER A 64 -29.84 12.48 -17.84
N GLU A 65 -28.98 13.46 -17.57
CA GLU A 65 -27.89 13.35 -16.56
C GLU A 65 -28.41 12.84 -15.21
N TYR A 66 -29.57 13.34 -14.77
CA TYR A 66 -30.27 12.87 -13.58
C TYR A 66 -31.76 12.64 -13.86
N PRO A 67 -32.38 11.63 -13.22
CA PRO A 67 -31.71 10.55 -12.48
C PRO A 67 -31.08 9.50 -13.42
N ASN A 68 -31.53 9.40 -14.66
CA ASN A 68 -31.30 8.23 -15.53
C ASN A 68 -29.83 7.81 -15.72
N ILE A 69 -28.96 8.69 -16.22
CA ILE A 69 -27.54 8.36 -16.44
C ILE A 69 -26.84 8.06 -15.11
N TRP A 70 -27.15 8.84 -14.08
CA TRP A 70 -26.57 8.65 -12.76
C TRP A 70 -26.97 7.31 -12.13
N ASP A 71 -28.24 6.93 -12.21
CA ASP A 71 -28.74 5.65 -11.69
C ASP A 71 -28.16 4.47 -12.47
N GLU A 72 -27.97 4.60 -13.78
CA GLU A 72 -27.26 3.62 -14.60
C GLU A 72 -25.82 3.41 -14.12
N VAL A 73 -25.08 4.50 -13.90
CA VAL A 73 -23.72 4.45 -13.33
C VAL A 73 -23.69 3.72 -11.98
N LEU A 74 -24.61 4.08 -11.08
CA LEU A 74 -24.69 3.44 -9.77
C LEU A 74 -25.06 1.96 -9.87
N SER A 75 -25.97 1.60 -10.78
CA SER A 75 -26.35 0.20 -11.03
C SER A 75 -25.13 -0.60 -11.50
N LEU A 76 -24.42 -0.12 -12.52
CA LEU A 76 -23.22 -0.77 -13.06
C LEU A 76 -22.14 -0.95 -11.99
N LEU A 77 -21.89 0.08 -11.18
CA LEU A 77 -20.95 0.01 -10.06
C LEU A 77 -21.41 -0.93 -8.95
N SER A 78 -22.72 -1.10 -8.73
CA SER A 78 -23.23 -1.99 -7.69
C SER A 78 -23.09 -3.48 -8.06
N THR A 79 -23.13 -3.81 -9.36
CA THR A 79 -23.17 -5.19 -9.84
C THR A 79 -21.85 -5.71 -10.39
N CYS A 80 -20.86 -4.85 -10.67
CA CYS A 80 -19.59 -5.29 -11.23
C CYS A 80 -18.72 -6.06 -10.23
N GLU A 81 -17.75 -6.82 -10.73
CA GLU A 81 -16.75 -7.48 -9.88
C GLU A 81 -16.00 -6.46 -9.02
N TRP A 82 -15.65 -6.82 -7.79
CA TRP A 82 -15.08 -5.87 -6.82
C TRP A 82 -13.83 -5.16 -7.36
N TYR A 83 -12.95 -5.88 -8.06
CA TYR A 83 -11.71 -5.32 -8.63
C TYR A 83 -11.99 -4.30 -9.74
N LYS A 84 -13.12 -4.40 -10.44
CA LYS A 84 -13.54 -3.41 -11.44
C LYS A 84 -13.88 -2.06 -10.83
N VAL A 85 -14.30 -2.01 -9.57
CA VAL A 85 -14.52 -0.75 -8.84
C VAL A 85 -13.20 0.02 -8.69
N TYR A 86 -12.10 -0.71 -8.44
CA TYR A 86 -10.76 -0.13 -8.34
C TYR A 86 -10.22 0.28 -9.72
N ASP A 87 -10.41 -0.53 -10.77
CA ASP A 87 -10.10 -0.14 -12.17
C ASP A 87 -10.81 1.17 -12.55
N ILE A 88 -12.11 1.29 -12.23
CA ILE A 88 -12.91 2.49 -12.48
C ILE A 88 -12.38 3.68 -11.67
N ALA A 89 -12.08 3.49 -10.39
CA ALA A 89 -11.54 4.55 -9.54
C ALA A 89 -10.23 5.11 -10.08
N GLU A 90 -9.32 4.24 -10.54
CA GLU A 90 -8.07 4.67 -11.20
C GLU A 90 -8.34 5.39 -12.51
N ALA A 91 -9.24 4.88 -13.36
CA ALA A 91 -9.55 5.51 -14.64
C ALA A 91 -10.18 6.90 -14.46
N LEU A 92 -11.07 7.05 -13.47
CA LEU A 92 -11.63 8.34 -13.07
C LEU A 92 -10.54 9.30 -12.60
N TRP A 93 -9.63 8.85 -11.73
CA TRP A 93 -8.51 9.67 -11.26
C TRP A 93 -7.59 10.09 -12.41
N ARG A 94 -7.22 9.18 -13.33
CA ARG A 94 -6.40 9.49 -14.52
C ARG A 94 -7.09 10.45 -15.48
N SER A 95 -8.42 10.47 -15.53
CA SER A 95 -9.17 11.43 -16.37
C SER A 95 -8.98 12.91 -15.97
N PHE A 96 -8.40 13.15 -14.79
CA PHE A 96 -8.03 14.47 -14.29
C PHE A 96 -6.55 14.83 -14.53
N GLU A 97 -5.78 14.10 -15.34
CA GLU A 97 -4.35 14.36 -15.58
C GLU A 97 -4.03 15.83 -15.94
N TYR A 98 -4.91 16.48 -16.71
CA TYR A 98 -4.78 17.90 -17.09
C TYR A 98 -5.50 18.88 -16.14
N ARG A 99 -5.95 18.40 -14.99
CA ARG A 99 -6.75 19.10 -13.96
C ARG A 99 -6.19 18.75 -12.57
N PRO A 100 -4.96 19.21 -12.24
CA PRO A 100 -4.23 18.75 -11.05
C PRO A 100 -4.97 18.99 -9.73
N ASP A 101 -5.65 20.13 -9.59
CA ASP A 101 -6.47 20.43 -8.41
C ASP A 101 -7.60 19.42 -8.20
N GLN A 102 -8.25 18.97 -9.28
CA GLN A 102 -9.30 17.96 -9.23
C GLN A 102 -8.72 16.56 -9.02
N GLN A 103 -7.58 16.25 -9.63
CA GLN A 103 -6.88 14.98 -9.46
C GLN A 103 -6.46 14.78 -8.00
N GLU A 104 -5.82 15.80 -7.40
CA GLU A 104 -5.41 15.80 -6.00
C GLU A 104 -6.62 15.71 -5.05
N ARG A 105 -7.73 16.39 -5.38
CA ARG A 105 -8.98 16.29 -4.59
C ARG A 105 -9.58 14.89 -4.65
N PHE A 106 -9.62 14.27 -5.82
CA PHE A 106 -10.12 12.91 -5.98
C PHE A 106 -9.28 11.93 -5.17
N GLU A 107 -7.95 12.02 -5.28
CA GLU A 107 -7.01 11.20 -4.50
C GLU A 107 -7.23 11.34 -2.99
N ASN A 108 -7.28 12.58 -2.49
CA ASN A 108 -7.48 12.86 -1.08
C ASN A 108 -8.84 12.34 -0.56
N ASP A 109 -9.92 12.57 -1.30
CA ASP A 109 -11.27 12.15 -0.88
C ASP A 109 -11.43 10.62 -0.95
N LEU A 110 -10.85 9.94 -1.94
CA LEU A 110 -10.87 8.48 -2.03
C LEU A 110 -10.02 7.84 -0.92
N ASN A 111 -8.82 8.36 -0.68
CA ASN A 111 -7.95 7.89 0.40
C ASN A 111 -8.54 8.13 1.79
N ARG A 112 -9.35 9.19 1.97
CA ARG A 112 -10.13 9.37 3.21
C ARG A 112 -11.13 8.24 3.38
N VAL A 113 -11.88 7.87 2.33
CA VAL A 113 -12.81 6.72 2.38
C VAL A 113 -12.06 5.44 2.72
N PHE A 114 -10.91 5.19 2.11
CA PHE A 114 -10.12 3.99 2.41
C PHE A 114 -9.66 3.94 3.87
N ARG A 115 -9.16 5.06 4.41
CA ARG A 115 -8.74 5.16 5.81
C ARG A 115 -9.89 4.98 6.79
N GLU A 116 -10.94 5.78 6.65
CA GLU A 116 -12.08 5.79 7.59
C GLU A 116 -12.92 4.50 7.56
N LYS A 117 -12.81 3.70 6.50
CA LYS A 117 -13.57 2.46 6.33
C LYS A 117 -12.72 1.18 6.37
N GLY A 118 -11.43 1.29 6.72
CA GLY A 118 -10.55 0.14 6.88
C GLY A 118 -10.29 -0.63 5.57
N ILE A 119 -10.27 0.08 4.43
CA ILE A 119 -9.88 -0.49 3.14
C ILE A 119 -8.34 -0.52 3.05
N GLY A 120 -7.79 -1.68 2.69
CA GLY A 120 -6.36 -1.97 2.60
C GLY A 120 -5.68 -1.48 1.33
N TRP A 121 -6.18 -0.40 0.73
CA TRP A 121 -5.68 0.20 -0.50
C TRP A 121 -5.42 1.71 -0.29
N GLU A 122 -4.54 2.28 -1.11
CA GLU A 122 -4.24 3.71 -1.17
C GLU A 122 -4.00 4.12 -2.62
N LEU A 123 -4.60 5.22 -3.08
CA LEU A 123 -4.30 5.82 -4.37
C LEU A 123 -3.08 6.75 -4.22
N ARG A 124 -2.02 6.54 -5.00
CA ARG A 124 -0.81 7.37 -5.01
C ARG A 124 -0.47 7.84 -6.42
N ASN A 125 -0.14 9.12 -6.56
CA ASN A 125 0.45 9.65 -7.79
C ASN A 125 1.96 9.31 -7.86
N PRO A 126 2.49 8.72 -8.96
CA PRO A 126 1.82 8.36 -10.22
C PRO A 126 1.35 6.90 -10.30
N ASP A 127 1.58 6.11 -9.25
CA ASP A 127 1.51 4.64 -9.27
C ASP A 127 0.09 4.07 -9.42
N GLY A 128 -0.95 4.81 -9.03
CA GLY A 128 -2.33 4.31 -8.97
C GLY A 128 -2.68 3.72 -7.60
N ILE A 129 -3.61 2.76 -7.56
CA ILE A 129 -4.06 2.10 -6.35
C ILE A 129 -3.02 1.05 -5.95
N VAL A 130 -2.33 1.35 -4.86
CA VAL A 130 -1.31 0.51 -4.26
C VAL A 130 -1.80 -0.07 -2.94
N PHE A 131 -1.11 -1.12 -2.50
CA PHE A 131 -1.39 -1.76 -1.24
C PHE A 131 -1.15 -0.79 -0.06
N ARG A 132 -2.13 -0.72 0.85
CA ARG A 132 -1.98 -0.10 2.16
C ARG A 132 -1.75 -1.22 3.18
N GLY A 133 -0.55 -1.28 3.74
CA GLY A 133 -0.25 -2.11 4.91
C GLY A 133 -0.87 -1.52 6.18
N ASP A 134 -0.77 -2.24 7.30
CA ASP A 134 -1.12 -1.65 8.61
C ASP A 134 -0.36 -0.33 8.85
N GLN A 135 -0.91 0.57 9.67
CA GLN A 135 -0.27 1.85 10.00
C GLN A 135 1.13 1.63 10.58
N THR A 136 1.31 0.59 11.39
CA THR A 136 2.61 0.20 11.94
C THR A 136 3.60 -0.21 10.85
N PHE A 137 3.12 -0.98 9.86
CA PHE A 137 3.90 -1.43 8.71
C PHE A 137 4.32 -0.24 7.84
N ALA A 138 3.37 0.63 7.48
CA ALA A 138 3.64 1.80 6.66
C ALA A 138 4.67 2.72 7.33
N VAL A 139 4.46 3.08 8.61
CA VAL A 139 5.40 3.92 9.37
C VAL A 139 6.78 3.29 9.45
N ALA A 140 6.90 1.98 9.73
CA ALA A 140 8.19 1.31 9.81
C ALA A 140 8.95 1.35 8.48
N THR A 141 8.26 1.06 7.37
CA THR A 141 8.86 1.03 6.02
C THR A 141 9.25 2.42 5.52
N GLU A 142 8.39 3.43 5.69
CA GLU A 142 8.68 4.82 5.29
C GLU A 142 9.86 5.39 6.09
N GLN A 143 9.86 5.22 7.42
CA GLN A 143 10.98 5.66 8.26
C GLN A 143 12.30 4.97 7.88
N ALA A 144 12.26 3.70 7.49
CA ALA A 144 13.45 2.98 7.05
C ALA A 144 13.98 3.53 5.72
N VAL A 145 13.12 3.68 4.71
CA VAL A 145 13.51 4.24 3.41
C VAL A 145 14.12 5.63 3.57
N ASP A 146 13.51 6.49 4.38
CA ASP A 146 14.01 7.85 4.65
C ASP A 146 15.34 7.83 5.40
N ALA A 147 15.48 7.03 6.45
CA ALA A 147 16.73 6.92 7.21
C ALA A 147 17.87 6.38 6.34
N PHE A 148 17.59 5.42 5.45
CA PHE A 148 18.58 4.87 4.53
C PHE A 148 19.02 5.91 3.50
N ALA A 149 18.07 6.65 2.92
CA ALA A 149 18.39 7.72 1.98
C ALA A 149 19.22 8.83 2.64
N GLN A 150 18.85 9.28 3.84
CA GLN A 150 19.56 10.32 4.59
C GLN A 150 20.99 9.92 4.97
N THR A 151 21.23 8.62 5.14
CA THR A 151 22.56 8.09 5.50
C THR A 151 23.33 7.52 4.31
N GLY A 152 22.86 7.74 3.07
CA GLY A 152 23.54 7.31 1.84
C GLY A 152 23.46 5.81 1.52
N ARG A 153 22.62 5.05 2.22
CA ARG A 153 22.44 3.59 2.07
C ARG A 153 21.40 3.25 1.02
N TYR A 154 21.62 3.74 -0.20
CA TYR A 154 20.64 3.63 -1.29
C TYR A 154 20.30 2.18 -1.66
N THR A 155 21.24 1.24 -1.54
CA THR A 155 20.98 -0.19 -1.76
C THR A 155 19.95 -0.73 -0.77
N ALA A 156 20.12 -0.47 0.53
CA ALA A 156 19.15 -0.88 1.55
C ALA A 156 17.76 -0.24 1.31
N ALA A 157 17.72 1.03 0.88
CA ALA A 157 16.47 1.68 0.49
C ALA A 157 15.82 1.03 -0.74
N GLY A 158 16.62 0.60 -1.73
CA GLY A 158 16.15 -0.15 -2.90
C GLY A 158 15.54 -1.49 -2.51
N GLU A 159 16.20 -2.23 -1.62
CA GLU A 159 15.70 -3.52 -1.12
C GLU A 159 14.35 -3.38 -0.40
N ILE A 160 14.14 -2.34 0.43
CA ILE A 160 12.82 -2.11 1.04
C ILE A 160 11.75 -1.78 -0.01
N ARG A 161 12.09 -1.05 -1.08
CA ARG A 161 11.14 -0.77 -2.16
C ARG A 161 10.76 -2.04 -2.93
N GLU A 162 11.70 -2.92 -3.22
CA GLU A 162 11.37 -4.23 -3.82
C GLU A 162 10.53 -5.08 -2.87
N ALA A 163 10.82 -5.07 -1.56
CA ALA A 163 10.00 -5.78 -0.58
C ALA A 163 8.53 -5.29 -0.57
N LEU A 164 8.33 -3.98 -0.66
CA LEU A 164 7.00 -3.36 -0.78
C LEU A 164 6.31 -3.73 -2.09
N LYS A 165 7.04 -3.73 -3.20
CA LYS A 165 6.52 -4.14 -4.51
C LYS A 165 6.07 -5.60 -4.48
N ASP A 166 6.84 -6.47 -3.87
CA ASP A 166 6.54 -7.89 -3.73
C ASP A 166 5.31 -8.17 -2.87
N ILE A 167 5.18 -7.50 -1.71
CA ILE A 167 4.00 -7.66 -0.86
C ILE A 167 2.73 -7.09 -1.51
N SER A 168 2.89 -6.07 -2.36
CA SER A 168 1.80 -5.45 -3.12
C SER A 168 1.44 -6.20 -4.40
N ARG A 169 2.23 -7.19 -4.85
CA ARG A 169 1.99 -7.90 -6.11
C ARG A 169 0.62 -8.58 -6.10
N ARG A 170 -0.09 -8.54 -7.22
CA ARG A 170 -1.42 -9.14 -7.40
C ARG A 170 -1.51 -9.89 -8.74
N PRO A 171 -2.34 -10.94 -8.87
CA PRO A 171 -3.31 -11.43 -7.88
C PRO A 171 -2.66 -12.09 -6.67
N GLU A 172 -1.48 -12.69 -6.83
CA GLU A 172 -0.76 -13.36 -5.75
C GLU A 172 0.45 -12.53 -5.29
N PRO A 173 0.52 -12.12 -4.01
CA PRO A 173 1.67 -11.41 -3.46
C PRO A 173 2.89 -12.31 -3.32
N ASP A 174 4.07 -11.76 -3.61
CA ASP A 174 5.36 -12.43 -3.42
C ASP A 174 5.85 -12.25 -1.98
N ARG A 175 5.17 -12.91 -1.05
CA ARG A 175 5.46 -12.78 0.39
C ARG A 175 6.88 -13.23 0.75
N THR A 176 7.34 -14.24 0.03
CA THR A 176 8.69 -14.78 0.17
C THR A 176 9.74 -13.78 -0.30
N GLY A 177 9.56 -13.17 -1.47
CA GLY A 177 10.40 -12.07 -1.97
C GLY A 177 10.42 -10.89 -1.00
N ALA A 178 9.26 -10.48 -0.47
CA ALA A 178 9.17 -9.41 0.52
C ALA A 178 10.00 -9.67 1.79
N ILE A 179 9.93 -10.89 2.34
CA ILE A 179 10.74 -11.31 3.49
C ILE A 179 12.24 -11.30 3.15
N GLN A 180 12.62 -11.76 1.96
CA GLN A 180 14.03 -11.79 1.54
C GLN A 180 14.61 -10.39 1.38
N HIS A 181 13.93 -9.53 0.63
CA HIS A 181 14.38 -8.18 0.35
C HIS A 181 14.46 -7.34 1.64
N SER A 182 13.48 -7.45 2.55
CA SER A 182 13.57 -6.75 3.84
C SER A 182 14.74 -7.20 4.71
N MET A 183 15.06 -8.49 4.73
CA MET A 183 16.25 -9.00 5.43
C MET A 183 17.56 -8.64 4.75
N ALA A 184 17.58 -8.56 3.42
CA ALA A 184 18.72 -8.06 2.66
C ALA A 184 19.01 -6.60 2.99
N ALA A 185 17.97 -5.76 3.13
CA ALA A 185 18.13 -4.38 3.59
C ALA A 185 18.77 -4.28 4.98
N LEU A 186 18.30 -5.10 5.94
CA LEU A 186 18.89 -5.16 7.29
C LEU A 186 20.34 -5.67 7.25
N GLU A 187 20.63 -6.67 6.41
CA GLU A 187 21.98 -7.19 6.19
C GLU A 187 22.92 -6.13 5.61
N CYS A 188 22.46 -5.32 4.64
CA CYS A 188 23.22 -4.19 4.11
C CYS A 188 23.58 -3.18 5.22
N VAL A 189 22.61 -2.77 6.04
CA VAL A 189 22.86 -1.86 7.17
C VAL A 189 23.86 -2.45 8.13
N ALA A 190 23.70 -3.73 8.50
CA ALA A 190 24.61 -4.41 9.41
C ALA A 190 26.05 -4.47 8.87
N ARG A 191 26.23 -4.77 7.57
CA ARG A 191 27.54 -4.79 6.89
C ARG A 191 28.25 -3.44 6.96
N ASP A 192 27.51 -2.37 6.72
CA ASP A 192 28.06 -1.01 6.73
C ASP A 192 28.53 -0.64 8.15
N LEU A 193 27.73 -0.94 9.17
CA LEU A 193 28.02 -0.58 10.56
C LEU A 193 29.22 -1.35 11.14
N THR A 194 29.42 -2.61 10.75
CA THR A 194 30.57 -3.39 11.21
C THR A 194 31.73 -3.44 10.21
N ASN A 195 31.67 -2.66 9.13
CA ASN A 195 32.67 -2.64 8.05
C ASN A 195 33.04 -4.04 7.54
N SER A 196 32.03 -4.91 7.37
CA SER A 196 32.22 -6.32 7.01
C SER A 196 31.42 -6.71 5.76
N PRO A 197 31.82 -6.24 4.56
CA PRO A 197 30.99 -6.29 3.34
C PRO A 197 30.64 -7.71 2.85
N ASN A 198 31.40 -8.73 3.24
CA ASN A 198 31.24 -10.10 2.74
C ASN A 198 30.50 -11.05 3.68
N LEU A 199 30.12 -10.58 4.88
CA LEU A 199 29.45 -11.43 5.88
C LEU A 199 27.93 -11.37 5.70
N ASN A 200 27.24 -12.47 5.95
CA ASN A 200 25.78 -12.45 6.05
C ASN A 200 25.30 -12.01 7.45
N LEU A 201 24.01 -11.71 7.59
CA LEU A 201 23.46 -11.22 8.85
C LEU A 201 23.67 -12.22 10.00
N GLY A 202 23.49 -13.52 9.75
CA GLY A 202 23.76 -14.58 10.74
C GLY A 202 25.18 -14.54 11.31
N GLN A 203 26.18 -14.23 10.47
CA GLN A 203 27.59 -14.12 10.85
C GLN A 203 27.93 -12.81 11.57
N ILE A 204 27.23 -11.73 11.23
CA ILE A 204 27.58 -10.36 11.65
C ILE A 204 26.84 -9.91 12.92
N ILE A 205 25.74 -10.58 13.31
CA ILE A 205 24.87 -10.18 14.42
C ILE A 205 25.64 -9.93 15.72
N ASN A 206 26.65 -10.74 16.02
CA ASN A 206 27.46 -10.57 17.23
C ASN A 206 28.30 -9.27 17.19
N GLY A 207 28.70 -8.81 16.00
CA GLY A 207 29.38 -7.55 15.79
C GLY A 207 28.48 -6.32 15.99
N LEU A 208 27.15 -6.49 15.93
CA LEU A 208 26.18 -5.41 16.14
C LEU A 208 26.01 -5.03 17.61
N SER A 209 26.70 -5.66 18.56
CA SER A 209 26.67 -5.29 19.99
C SER A 209 25.25 -5.11 20.56
N LEU A 210 24.31 -5.96 20.14
CA LEU A 210 22.94 -5.97 20.66
C LEU A 210 22.93 -6.54 22.09
N THR A 211 22.20 -5.91 23.01
CA THR A 211 22.08 -6.40 24.39
C THR A 211 21.43 -7.79 24.40
N PRO A 212 22.04 -8.83 25.00
CA PRO A 212 21.41 -10.14 25.10
C PRO A 212 20.05 -10.06 25.81
N PRO A 213 19.01 -10.81 25.37
CA PRO A 213 19.00 -11.81 24.29
C PRO A 213 18.57 -11.26 22.91
N LEU A 214 18.62 -9.94 22.69
CA LEU A 214 18.10 -9.33 21.46
C LEU A 214 18.83 -9.85 20.21
N GLY A 215 20.15 -10.04 20.28
CA GLY A 215 20.92 -10.65 19.18
C GLY A 215 20.40 -12.04 18.79
N ASP A 216 20.03 -12.88 19.76
CA ASP A 216 19.49 -14.21 19.51
C ASP A 216 18.11 -14.14 18.82
N ALA A 217 17.29 -13.15 19.17
CA ALA A 217 16.01 -12.92 18.52
C ALA A 217 16.19 -12.52 17.05
N VAL A 218 17.12 -11.60 16.75
CA VAL A 218 17.47 -11.21 15.38
C VAL A 218 18.01 -12.42 14.59
N HIS A 219 18.85 -13.24 15.21
CA HIS A 219 19.40 -14.45 14.59
C HIS A 219 18.31 -15.47 14.25
N LYS A 220 17.33 -15.69 15.14
CA LYS A 220 16.18 -16.56 14.88
C LYS A 220 15.29 -16.02 13.76
N LEU A 221 15.07 -14.71 13.73
CA LEU A 221 14.27 -14.06 12.69
C LEU A 221 14.95 -14.19 11.31
N TRP A 222 16.27 -13.98 11.25
CA TRP A 222 17.06 -14.24 10.04
C TRP A 222 17.02 -15.72 9.62
N GLY A 223 17.07 -16.64 10.59
CA GLY A 223 16.90 -18.07 10.36
C GLY A 223 15.55 -18.42 9.75
N TYR A 224 14.46 -17.85 10.27
CA TYR A 224 13.11 -17.99 9.72
C TYR A 224 13.05 -17.47 8.27
N ALA A 225 13.56 -16.26 8.03
CA ALA A 225 13.58 -15.68 6.68
C ALA A 225 14.43 -16.48 5.70
N SER A 226 15.53 -17.10 6.16
CA SER A 226 16.38 -17.96 5.34
C SER A 226 15.67 -19.27 4.95
N GLN A 227 14.88 -19.86 5.86
CA GLN A 227 14.09 -21.06 5.60
C GLN A 227 12.87 -20.79 4.72
N LYS A 228 12.23 -19.63 4.88
CA LYS A 228 11.08 -19.24 4.05
C LYS A 228 11.49 -18.63 2.72
N GLY A 229 12.71 -18.10 2.63
CA GLY A 229 13.26 -17.40 1.47
C GLY A 229 14.21 -18.24 0.61
N ARG A 230 15.41 -18.51 1.12
CA ARG A 230 16.53 -19.05 0.33
C ARG A 230 16.48 -20.57 0.15
N HIS A 231 15.76 -21.27 1.03
CA HIS A 231 15.50 -22.71 0.95
C HIS A 231 14.01 -22.98 1.14
N VAL A 232 13.19 -22.53 0.19
CA VAL A 232 11.74 -22.77 0.22
C VAL A 232 11.48 -24.26 0.42
N GLN A 233 11.05 -24.65 1.62
CA GLN A 233 10.45 -25.95 1.82
C GLN A 233 9.06 -25.88 1.17
N GLU A 234 8.83 -26.72 0.16
CA GLU A 234 7.52 -26.83 -0.50
C GLU A 234 6.40 -27.00 0.54
N GLY A 235 5.35 -26.16 0.44
CA GLY A 235 4.14 -26.25 1.26
C GLY A 235 4.10 -25.35 2.51
N HIS A 236 5.01 -24.39 2.66
CA HIS A 236 5.14 -23.56 3.86
C HIS A 236 5.19 -22.05 3.56
N ASP A 237 4.29 -21.54 2.72
CA ASP A 237 4.23 -20.11 2.40
C ASP A 237 3.90 -19.26 3.64
N ALA A 238 4.60 -18.14 3.81
CA ALA A 238 4.30 -17.19 4.87
C ALA A 238 2.89 -16.61 4.66
N SER A 239 2.16 -16.43 5.76
CA SER A 239 0.91 -15.65 5.72
C SER A 239 1.21 -14.18 5.42
N ALA A 240 0.20 -13.44 4.95
CA ALA A 240 0.34 -11.99 4.75
C ALA A 240 0.75 -11.27 6.05
N ALA A 241 0.18 -11.68 7.19
CA ALA A 241 0.51 -11.13 8.50
C ALA A 241 1.96 -11.41 8.91
N GLU A 242 2.48 -12.62 8.66
CA GLU A 242 3.89 -12.93 8.93
C GLU A 242 4.83 -12.13 8.04
N ALA A 243 4.53 -12.00 6.75
CA ALA A 243 5.34 -11.20 5.83
C ALA A 243 5.38 -9.73 6.25
N GLU A 244 4.22 -9.13 6.56
CA GLU A 244 4.13 -7.76 7.08
C GLU A 244 4.93 -7.59 8.39
N LEU A 245 4.82 -8.55 9.31
CA LEU A 245 5.56 -8.54 10.58
C LEU A 245 7.07 -8.56 10.35
N VAL A 246 7.57 -9.49 9.54
CA VAL A 246 9.00 -9.66 9.30
C VAL A 246 9.60 -8.42 8.63
N VAL A 247 8.92 -7.87 7.63
CA VAL A 247 9.34 -6.63 6.95
C VAL A 247 9.37 -5.46 7.93
N SER A 248 8.34 -5.30 8.76
CA SER A 248 8.26 -4.23 9.76
C SER A 248 9.37 -4.32 10.81
N VAL A 249 9.64 -5.53 11.30
CA VAL A 249 10.71 -5.76 12.28
C VAL A 249 12.08 -5.53 11.67
N ALA A 250 12.33 -5.97 10.44
CA ALA A 250 13.59 -5.71 9.73
C ALA A 250 13.84 -4.21 9.54
N CYS A 251 12.82 -3.46 9.13
CA CYS A 251 12.87 -2.00 9.00
C CYS A 251 13.16 -1.32 10.34
N SER A 252 12.42 -1.70 11.40
CA SER A 252 12.57 -1.12 12.73
C SER A 252 13.95 -1.38 13.34
N LEU A 253 14.47 -2.61 13.18
CA LEU A 253 15.81 -2.97 13.63
C LEU A 253 16.89 -2.18 12.89
N ALA A 254 16.76 -2.05 11.57
CA ALA A 254 17.72 -1.31 10.77
C ALA A 254 17.75 0.18 11.15
N VAL A 255 16.58 0.82 11.33
CA VAL A 255 16.48 2.20 11.82
C VAL A 255 17.06 2.35 13.22
N PHE A 256 16.76 1.41 14.13
CA PHE A 256 17.34 1.41 15.47
C PHE A 256 18.87 1.34 15.44
N LEU A 257 19.44 0.43 14.64
CA LEU A 257 20.89 0.28 14.50
C LEU A 257 21.54 1.56 13.99
N LEU A 258 20.92 2.24 13.00
CA LEU A 258 21.43 3.49 12.45
C LEU A 258 21.37 4.68 13.41
N ARG A 259 20.40 4.71 14.33
CA ARG A 259 20.23 5.80 15.30
C ARG A 259 20.99 5.59 16.61
N ARG A 260 21.51 4.37 16.82
CA ARG A 260 22.29 4.03 18.01
C ARG A 260 23.72 4.58 17.90
N ASP A 261 24.21 4.78 16.68
CA ASP A 261 25.48 5.43 16.39
C ASP A 261 25.33 6.95 16.33
#